data_AF-A0A2T4S5P8-F1
#
_entry.id   AF-A0A2T4S5P8-F1
#
_cell.length_a   1.000
_cell.length_b   1.000
_cell.length_c   1.000
_cell.angle_alpha   90.00
_cell.angle_beta   90.00
_cell.angle_gamma   90.00
#
_symmetry.space_group_name_H-M   'P 1'
#
loop_
_entity.id
_entity.type
_entity.pdbx_description
1 polymer ?
#
loop_
_entity_poly.entity_id
_entity_poly.type
_entity_poly.pdbx_seq_one_letter_code
_entity_poly.pdbx_strand_id
1 'polypeptide(L)'
;SNVYGMFSNADLEFEDAVDKDGNKHPLTQGTFIKYLESDDRELRRSAFRNLYKAYGAYNNTLAATLTGEVKKHVFNARTHNYKTAREKALSNNHIPEAVYDNLVKTVHKYLPLLHRYTQLRKDVLGLEDMKMYDLYTPLVKDIKFEMPYDEAVEWMLKALEPMGDEYLDVVK
;
A
#
# COMPACT_ATOMS: atom_id res chain seq x y z
N SER A 1 3.02 -18.82 -6.22
CA SER A 1 2.07 -17.76 -6.62
C SER A 1 0.62 -18.22 -6.42
N ASN A 2 0.17 -19.33 -7.04
CA ASN A 2 -1.20 -19.83 -6.85
C ASN A 2 -1.59 -20.11 -5.38
N VAL A 3 -0.74 -20.80 -4.61
CA VAL A 3 -1.02 -21.12 -3.19
C VAL A 3 -1.30 -19.88 -2.35
N TYR A 4 -0.47 -18.84 -2.46
CA TYR A 4 -0.68 -17.59 -1.75
C TYR A 4 -1.95 -16.88 -2.21
N GLY A 5 -2.24 -16.88 -3.52
CA GLY A 5 -3.45 -16.27 -4.07
C GLY A 5 -4.73 -16.92 -3.55
N MET A 6 -4.82 -18.26 -3.56
CA MET A 6 -5.96 -18.99 -3.01
C MET A 6 -6.10 -18.75 -1.50
N PHE A 7 -5.00 -18.87 -0.75
CA PHE A 7 -4.98 -18.60 0.68
C PHE A 7 -5.50 -17.18 1.00
N SER A 8 -4.91 -16.16 0.37
CA SER A 8 -5.19 -14.77 0.73
C SER A 8 -6.53 -14.24 0.23
N ASN A 9 -7.07 -14.80 -0.86
CA ASN A 9 -8.25 -14.26 -1.53
C ASN A 9 -9.50 -15.12 -1.40
N ALA A 10 -9.36 -16.41 -1.04
CA ALA A 10 -10.48 -17.34 -0.92
C ALA A 10 -10.62 -17.92 0.49
N ASP A 11 -9.52 -18.33 1.12
CA ASP A 11 -9.58 -19.09 2.37
C ASP A 11 -9.42 -18.25 3.65
N LEU A 12 -8.74 -17.10 3.55
CA LEU A 12 -8.44 -16.27 4.71
C LEU A 12 -9.67 -15.47 5.15
N GLU A 13 -10.17 -15.80 6.34
CA GLU A 13 -11.26 -15.08 7.00
C GLU A 13 -10.73 -14.12 8.07
N PHE A 14 -11.50 -13.06 8.32
CA PHE A 14 -11.18 -12.03 9.29
C PHE A 14 -12.30 -11.87 10.31
N GLU A 15 -11.92 -11.57 11.56
CA GLU A 15 -12.89 -11.10 12.56
C GLU A 15 -13.40 -9.70 12.18
N ASP A 16 -14.71 -9.46 12.36
CA ASP A 16 -15.33 -8.15 12.11
C ASP A 16 -14.57 -7.02 12.83
N ALA A 17 -14.42 -5.88 12.15
CA ALA A 17 -13.94 -4.66 12.77
C ALA A 17 -15.04 -4.09 13.68
N VAL A 18 -14.66 -3.50 14.80
CA VAL A 18 -15.59 -2.95 15.80
C VAL A 18 -15.36 -1.45 15.93
N ASP A 19 -16.42 -0.67 15.79
CA ASP A 19 -16.38 0.79 15.97
C ASP A 19 -16.47 1.20 17.45
N LYS A 20 -16.32 2.50 17.72
CA LYS A 20 -16.39 3.07 19.08
C LYS A 20 -17.74 2.83 19.79
N ASP A 21 -18.81 2.60 19.03
CA ASP A 21 -20.16 2.41 19.52
C ASP A 21 -20.46 0.92 19.75
N GLY A 22 -19.51 0.03 19.41
CA GLY A 22 -19.61 -1.42 19.58
C GLY A 22 -20.26 -2.14 18.40
N ASN A 23 -20.54 -1.45 17.28
CA ASN A 23 -21.10 -2.09 16.10
C ASN A 23 -20.02 -2.86 15.34
N LYS A 24 -20.41 -4.00 14.79
CA LYS A 24 -19.55 -4.87 14.00
C LYS A 24 -19.68 -4.56 12.52
N HIS A 25 -18.54 -4.46 11.86
CA HIS A 25 -18.40 -4.17 10.44
C HIS A 25 -17.60 -5.29 9.77
N PRO A 26 -18.17 -6.00 8.76
CA PRO A 26 -17.48 -7.08 8.08
C PRO A 26 -16.12 -6.66 7.54
N LEU A 27 -15.07 -7.37 7.95
CA LEU A 27 -13.69 -7.08 7.54
C LEU A 27 -13.29 -7.98 6.36
N THR A 28 -12.82 -7.34 5.30
CA THR A 28 -12.26 -7.98 4.10
C THR A 28 -11.07 -7.16 3.63
N GLN A 29 -10.28 -7.69 2.70
CA GLN A 29 -9.22 -6.92 2.04
C GLN A 29 -9.76 -5.65 1.37
N GLY A 30 -10.95 -5.71 0.78
CA GLY A 30 -11.58 -4.58 0.10
C GLY A 30 -12.13 -3.51 1.04
N THR A 31 -12.57 -3.89 2.24
CA THR A 31 -13.08 -2.95 3.25
C THR A 31 -11.98 -2.41 4.17
N PHE A 32 -10.82 -3.06 4.23
CA PHE A 32 -9.74 -2.72 5.15
C PHE A 32 -9.27 -1.26 5.04
N ILE A 33 -8.89 -0.81 3.84
CA ILE A 33 -8.40 0.56 3.64
C ILE A 33 -9.49 1.59 3.96
N LYS A 34 -10.73 1.33 3.52
CA LYS A 34 -11.88 2.18 3.86
C LYS A 34 -12.06 2.34 5.38
N TYR A 35 -11.84 1.28 6.15
CA TYR A 35 -11.89 1.38 7.61
C TYR A 35 -10.71 2.15 8.18
N LEU A 36 -9.50 2.03 7.63
CA LEU A 36 -8.33 2.82 8.03
C LEU A 36 -8.44 4.32 7.67
N GLU A 37 -9.30 4.66 6.72
CA GLU A 37 -9.63 6.05 6.37
C GLU A 37 -10.70 6.66 7.29
N SER A 38 -11.38 5.85 8.11
CA SER A 38 -12.41 6.33 9.04
C SER A 38 -11.87 7.36 10.03
N ASP A 39 -12.68 8.35 10.38
CA ASP A 39 -12.40 9.27 11.49
C ASP A 39 -12.45 8.56 12.85
N ASP A 40 -13.13 7.42 12.94
CA ASP A 40 -13.19 6.58 14.15
C ASP A 40 -11.91 5.77 14.33
N ARG A 41 -11.08 6.19 15.30
CA ARG A 41 -9.82 5.54 15.64
C ARG A 41 -9.99 4.11 16.17
N GLU A 42 -11.09 3.79 16.84
CA GLU A 42 -11.32 2.43 17.34
C GLU A 42 -11.64 1.48 16.19
N LEU A 43 -12.45 1.93 15.21
CA LEU A 43 -12.68 1.18 13.97
C LEU A 43 -11.36 0.90 13.23
N ARG A 44 -10.51 1.93 13.05
CA ARG A 44 -9.19 1.78 12.42
C ARG A 44 -8.33 0.75 13.15
N ARG A 45 -8.26 0.86 14.48
CA ARG A 45 -7.45 0.00 15.34
C ARG A 45 -7.93 -1.45 15.30
N SER A 46 -9.25 -1.66 15.42
CA SER A 46 -9.87 -2.99 15.39
C SER A 46 -9.64 -3.67 14.03
N ALA A 47 -9.90 -2.97 12.93
CA ALA A 47 -9.65 -3.46 11.58
C ALA A 47 -8.17 -3.87 11.38
N PHE A 48 -7.23 -3.02 11.79
CA PHE A 48 -5.80 -3.31 11.71
C PHE A 48 -5.41 -4.56 12.49
N ARG A 49 -5.84 -4.64 13.75
CA ARG A 49 -5.48 -5.78 14.61
C ARG A 49 -6.06 -7.08 14.11
N ASN A 50 -7.32 -7.08 13.67
CA ASN A 50 -8.00 -8.28 13.21
C ASN A 50 -7.40 -8.81 11.91
N LEU A 51 -7.07 -7.93 10.96
CA LEU A 51 -6.39 -8.32 9.73
C LEU A 51 -5.02 -8.93 10.01
N TYR A 52 -4.17 -8.26 10.79
CA TYR A 52 -2.82 -8.77 11.07
C TYR A 52 -2.82 -9.97 12.03
N LYS A 53 -3.85 -10.15 12.86
CA LYS A 53 -4.05 -11.36 13.66
C LYS A 53 -4.31 -12.57 12.75
N ALA A 54 -5.18 -12.43 11.76
CA ALA A 54 -5.46 -13.49 10.79
C ALA A 54 -4.19 -13.88 10.02
N TYR A 55 -3.48 -12.92 9.43
CA TYR A 55 -2.19 -13.20 8.78
C TYR A 55 -1.16 -13.80 9.74
N GLY A 56 -1.07 -13.26 10.96
CA GLY A 56 -0.14 -13.69 11.99
C GLY A 56 -0.29 -15.16 12.37
N ALA A 57 -1.52 -15.68 12.38
CA ALA A 57 -1.81 -17.09 12.66
C ALA A 57 -1.19 -18.05 11.62
N TYR A 58 -0.90 -17.57 10.41
CA TYR A 58 -0.34 -18.36 9.31
C TYR A 58 1.07 -17.92 8.91
N ASN A 59 1.81 -17.20 9.78
CA ASN A 59 3.15 -16.71 9.50
C ASN A 59 4.11 -17.78 8.97
N ASN A 60 4.06 -19.01 9.51
CA ASN A 60 4.92 -20.10 9.06
C ASN A 60 4.61 -20.53 7.62
N THR A 61 3.32 -20.68 7.28
CA THR A 61 2.86 -21.03 5.93
C THR A 61 3.22 -19.94 4.94
N LEU A 62 2.97 -18.68 5.30
CA LEU A 62 3.34 -17.53 4.47
C LEU A 62 4.86 -17.45 4.25
N ALA A 63 5.66 -17.64 5.31
CA ALA A 63 7.12 -17.68 5.20
C ALA A 63 7.59 -18.82 4.28
N ALA A 64 6.99 -20.00 4.37
CA ALA A 64 7.32 -21.14 3.52
C ALA A 64 7.00 -20.86 2.04
N THR A 65 5.82 -20.29 1.75
CA THR A 65 5.44 -19.93 0.36
C THR A 65 6.36 -18.87 -0.22
N LEU A 66 6.69 -17.82 0.54
CA LEU A 66 7.64 -16.78 0.12
C LEU A 66 9.04 -17.34 -0.09
N THR A 67 9.52 -18.19 0.82
CA THR A 67 10.83 -18.85 0.70
C THR A 67 10.90 -19.70 -0.57
N GLY A 68 9.82 -20.40 -0.93
CA GLY A 68 9.73 -21.15 -2.17
C GLY A 68 9.91 -20.27 -3.41
N GLU A 69 9.24 -19.12 -3.47
CA GLU A 69 9.39 -18.16 -4.59
C GLU A 69 10.81 -17.57 -4.64
N VAL A 70 11.38 -17.17 -3.50
CA VAL A 70 12.77 -16.68 -3.44
C VAL A 70 13.75 -17.73 -3.95
N LYS A 71 13.61 -18.99 -3.52
CA LYS A 71 14.46 -20.10 -3.99
C LYS A 71 14.33 -20.32 -5.50
N LYS A 72 13.11 -20.25 -6.04
CA LYS A 72 12.86 -20.32 -7.48
C LYS A 72 13.59 -19.20 -8.24
N HIS A 73 13.52 -17.95 -7.76
CA HIS A 73 14.23 -16.83 -8.37
C HIS A 73 15.75 -17.02 -8.33
N VAL A 74 16.31 -17.47 -7.20
CA VAL A 74 17.75 -17.76 -7.07
C VAL A 74 18.19 -18.89 -8.00
N PHE A 75 17.44 -19.99 -8.04
CA PHE A 75 17.73 -21.11 -8.94
C PHE A 75 17.74 -20.64 -10.39
N ASN A 76 16.70 -19.92 -10.81
CA ASN A 76 16.55 -19.47 -12.18
C ASN A 76 17.61 -18.43 -12.59
N ALA A 77 18.09 -17.60 -11.65
CA ALA A 77 19.24 -16.73 -11.88
C ALA A 77 20.53 -17.52 -12.15
N ARG A 78 20.84 -18.48 -11.27
CA ARG A 78 22.06 -19.29 -11.38
C ARG A 78 22.09 -20.15 -12.64
N THR A 79 20.97 -20.78 -13.00
CA THR A 79 20.92 -21.62 -14.22
C THR A 79 21.05 -20.83 -15.51
N HIS A 80 20.83 -19.51 -15.46
CA HIS A 80 21.03 -18.59 -16.58
C HIS A 80 22.30 -17.75 -16.42
N ASN A 81 23.25 -18.19 -15.59
CA ASN A 81 24.56 -17.58 -15.39
C ASN A 81 24.56 -16.14 -14.83
N TYR A 82 23.49 -15.74 -14.14
CA TYR A 82 23.46 -14.49 -13.37
C TYR A 82 24.00 -14.70 -11.96
N LYS A 83 24.67 -13.69 -11.42
CA LYS A 83 25.24 -13.67 -10.06
C LYS A 83 24.15 -13.60 -9.00
N THR A 84 23.09 -12.83 -9.26
CA THR A 84 21.99 -12.62 -8.31
C THR A 84 20.62 -12.69 -8.98
N ALA A 85 19.59 -12.99 -8.18
CA ALA A 85 18.20 -12.92 -8.65
C ALA A 85 17.80 -11.50 -9.10
N ARG A 86 18.36 -10.48 -8.47
CA ARG A 86 18.13 -9.07 -8.80
C ARG A 86 18.73 -8.70 -10.16
N GLU A 87 19.98 -9.10 -10.41
CA GLU A 87 20.65 -8.89 -11.70
C GLU A 87 19.82 -9.50 -12.84
N LYS A 88 19.35 -10.75 -12.67
CA LYS A 88 18.47 -11.40 -13.66
C LYS A 88 17.14 -10.67 -13.86
N ALA A 89 16.53 -10.17 -12.80
CA ALA A 89 15.25 -9.47 -12.91
C ALA A 89 15.37 -8.15 -13.68
N LEU A 90 16.47 -7.43 -13.48
CA LEU A 90 16.73 -6.13 -14.09
C LEU A 90 17.27 -6.24 -15.52
N SER A 91 18.01 -7.30 -15.85
CA SER A 91 18.62 -7.49 -17.17
C SER A 91 17.60 -7.59 -18.31
N ASN A 92 16.41 -8.14 -18.03
CA ASN A 92 15.30 -8.21 -19.00
C ASN A 92 14.90 -6.83 -19.57
N ASN A 93 15.11 -5.76 -18.80
CA ASN A 93 14.81 -4.39 -19.19
C ASN A 93 16.09 -3.55 -19.38
N HIS A 94 17.26 -4.19 -19.45
CA HIS A 94 18.57 -3.52 -19.58
C HIS A 94 18.86 -2.51 -18.45
N ILE A 95 18.35 -2.76 -17.24
CA ILE A 95 18.52 -1.87 -16.10
C ILE A 95 19.79 -2.25 -15.31
N PRO A 96 20.75 -1.33 -15.12
CA PRO A 96 21.90 -1.58 -14.26
C PRO A 96 21.50 -1.72 -12.77
N GLU A 97 22.14 -2.62 -12.03
CA GLU A 97 21.89 -2.77 -10.57
C GLU A 97 22.13 -1.47 -9.78
N ALA A 98 23.02 -0.61 -10.27
CA ALA A 98 23.29 0.69 -9.69
C ALA A 98 22.04 1.58 -9.59
N VAL A 99 21.06 1.44 -10.50
CA VAL A 99 19.79 2.18 -10.42
C VAL A 99 19.00 1.78 -9.17
N TYR A 100 18.95 0.48 -8.88
CA TYR A 100 18.30 -0.05 -7.67
C TYR A 100 19.03 0.42 -6.41
N ASP A 101 20.36 0.28 -6.38
CA ASP A 101 21.17 0.66 -5.21
C ASP A 101 21.07 2.17 -4.92
N ASN A 102 21.08 2.99 -5.97
CA ASN A 102 20.92 4.45 -5.85
C ASN A 102 19.52 4.82 -5.34
N LEU A 103 18.46 4.15 -5.79
CA LEU A 103 17.11 4.37 -5.27
C LEU A 103 17.05 4.09 -3.76
N VAL A 104 17.48 2.90 -3.32
CA VAL A 104 17.46 2.52 -1.90
C VAL A 104 18.30 3.48 -1.06
N LYS A 105 19.52 3.78 -1.50
CA LYS A 105 20.41 4.72 -0.80
C LYS A 105 19.81 6.11 -0.69
N THR A 106 19.19 6.60 -1.76
CA THR A 106 18.59 7.94 -1.79
C THR A 106 17.35 8.01 -0.90
N VAL A 107 16.48 7.00 -0.96
CA VAL A 107 15.31 6.91 -0.07
C VAL A 107 15.76 6.87 1.39
N HIS A 108 16.73 6.02 1.75
CA HIS A 108 17.29 5.95 3.10
C HIS A 108 17.87 7.29 3.57
N LYS A 109 18.60 8.00 2.69
CA LYS A 109 19.14 9.34 3.00
C LYS A 109 18.04 10.35 3.33
N TYR A 110 16.88 10.25 2.68
CA TYR A 110 15.77 11.20 2.84
C TYR A 110 14.60 10.68 3.69
N LEU A 111 14.76 9.57 4.42
CA LEU A 111 13.81 9.12 5.46
C LEU A 111 13.44 10.20 6.50
N PRO A 112 14.29 11.18 6.84
CA PRO A 112 13.87 12.29 7.68
C PRO A 112 12.65 13.07 7.16
N LEU A 113 12.41 13.10 5.84
CA LEU A 113 11.19 13.70 5.27
C LEU A 113 9.94 12.90 5.64
N LEU A 114 10.03 11.56 5.62
CA LEU A 114 8.96 10.68 6.09
C LEU A 114 8.71 10.92 7.59
N HIS A 115 9.76 10.99 8.41
CA HIS A 115 9.63 11.26 9.85
C HIS A 115 8.97 12.62 10.12
N ARG A 116 9.37 13.66 9.37
CA ARG A 116 8.75 14.99 9.46
C ARG A 116 7.27 14.92 9.10
N TYR A 117 6.91 14.20 8.04
CA TYR A 117 5.52 14.05 7.63
C TYR A 117 4.71 13.28 8.68
N THR A 118 5.22 12.16 9.21
CA THR A 118 4.51 11.41 10.27
C THR A 118 4.34 12.25 11.54
N GLN A 119 5.33 13.08 11.91
CA GLN A 119 5.19 14.00 13.04
C GLN A 119 4.11 15.05 12.77
N LEU A 120 4.10 15.66 11.57
CA LEU A 120 3.04 16.59 11.17
C LEU A 120 1.64 15.95 11.26
N ARG A 121 1.48 14.72 10.78
CA ARG A 121 0.20 14.01 10.86
C ARG A 121 -0.22 13.78 12.31
N LYS A 122 0.71 13.36 13.16
CA LYS A 122 0.47 13.19 14.60
C LYS A 122 -0.05 14.50 15.23
N ASP A 123 0.62 15.61 14.94
CA ASP A 123 0.29 16.93 15.51
C ASP A 123 -1.07 17.43 15.01
N VAL A 124 -1.34 17.33 13.70
CA VAL A 124 -2.62 17.74 13.09
C VAL A 124 -3.79 16.90 13.59
N LEU A 125 -3.58 15.60 13.80
CA LEU A 125 -4.61 14.69 14.31
C LEU A 125 -4.77 14.76 15.84
N GLY A 126 -3.91 15.50 16.55
CA GLY A 126 -3.95 15.64 18.01
C GLY A 126 -3.68 14.31 18.74
N LEU A 127 -2.82 13.45 18.20
CA LEU A 127 -2.55 12.12 18.76
C LEU A 127 -1.34 12.14 19.71
N GLU A 128 -1.47 11.51 20.88
CA GLU A 128 -0.32 11.30 21.79
C GLU A 128 0.72 10.36 21.20
N ASP A 129 0.25 9.32 20.50
CA ASP A 129 1.07 8.35 19.78
C ASP A 129 0.49 8.08 18.38
N MET A 130 1.36 7.93 17.40
CA MET A 130 0.95 7.57 16.04
C MET A 130 1.17 6.07 15.83
N LYS A 131 0.13 5.37 15.35
CA LYS A 131 0.23 3.96 14.95
C LYS A 131 0.09 3.81 13.44
N MET A 132 0.40 2.61 12.93
CA MET A 132 0.26 2.30 11.50
C MET A 132 -1.18 2.48 10.99
N TYR A 133 -2.18 2.24 11.85
CA TYR A 133 -3.59 2.47 11.53
C TYR A 133 -4.02 3.94 11.59
N ASP A 134 -3.12 4.88 11.91
CA ASP A 134 -3.37 6.33 11.84
C ASP A 134 -2.78 6.96 10.56
N LEU A 135 -2.17 6.17 9.67
CA LEU A 135 -1.48 6.68 8.47
C LEU A 135 -2.41 6.95 7.26
N TYR A 136 -3.66 6.49 7.29
CA TYR A 136 -4.59 6.58 6.15
C TYR A 136 -5.77 7.51 6.42
N THR A 137 -6.05 7.83 7.68
CA THR A 137 -7.13 8.76 8.03
C THR A 137 -6.86 10.15 7.43
N PRO A 138 -7.90 10.84 6.93
CA PRO A 138 -7.80 12.20 6.45
C PRO A 138 -7.20 13.15 7.49
N LEU A 139 -6.33 14.06 7.03
CA LEU A 139 -5.79 15.10 7.91
C LEU A 139 -6.75 16.28 8.09
N VAL A 140 -7.66 16.45 7.13
CA VAL A 140 -8.68 17.48 7.17
C VAL A 140 -10.02 16.79 7.38
N LYS A 141 -10.69 17.16 8.47
CA LYS A 141 -12.02 16.65 8.81
C LYS A 141 -13.07 17.27 7.90
N ASP A 142 -14.19 16.57 7.74
CA ASP A 142 -15.44 17.11 7.21
C ASP A 142 -15.42 17.59 5.74
N ILE A 143 -14.48 17.12 4.90
CA ILE A 143 -14.54 17.35 3.46
C ILE A 143 -15.31 16.22 2.78
N LYS A 144 -16.60 16.44 2.52
CA LYS A 144 -17.31 15.70 1.48
C LYS A 144 -17.02 16.37 0.13
N PHE A 145 -16.04 15.84 -0.59
CA PHE A 145 -15.75 16.27 -1.95
C PHE A 145 -16.64 15.48 -2.91
N GLU A 146 -17.81 16.03 -3.22
CA GLU A 146 -18.69 15.51 -4.27
C GLU A 146 -18.32 16.19 -5.59
N MET A 147 -17.81 15.41 -6.55
CA MET A 147 -17.38 15.92 -7.86
C MET A 147 -18.16 15.19 -8.95
N PRO A 148 -19.15 15.85 -9.59
CA PRO A 148 -19.83 15.32 -10.76
C PRO A 148 -18.83 14.95 -11.85
N TYR A 149 -19.16 13.92 -12.66
CA TYR A 149 -18.26 13.44 -13.69
C TYR A 149 -17.82 14.53 -14.67
N ASP A 150 -18.77 15.34 -15.17
CA ASP A 150 -18.47 16.40 -16.14
C ASP A 150 -17.54 17.47 -15.56
N GLU A 151 -17.72 17.82 -14.28
CA GLU A 151 -16.84 18.74 -13.57
C GLU A 151 -15.44 18.14 -13.37
N ALA A 152 -15.36 16.84 -13.06
CA ALA A 152 -14.10 16.12 -12.95
C ALA A 152 -13.32 16.14 -14.27
N VAL A 153 -14.02 15.94 -15.40
CA VAL A 153 -13.42 15.98 -16.74
C VAL A 153 -12.89 17.38 -17.03
N GLU A 154 -13.67 18.43 -16.76
CA GLU A 154 -13.22 19.82 -16.97
C GLU A 154 -11.96 20.14 -16.14
N TRP A 155 -11.96 19.79 -14.86
CA TRP A 155 -10.81 20.01 -13.97
C TRP A 155 -9.58 19.23 -14.43
N MET A 156 -9.78 17.99 -14.88
CA MET A 156 -8.70 17.15 -15.38
C MET A 156 -8.06 17.75 -16.64
N LEU A 157 -8.87 18.17 -17.62
CA LEU A 157 -8.37 18.80 -18.84
C LEU A 157 -7.60 20.08 -18.53
N LYS A 158 -8.14 20.92 -17.64
CA LYS A 158 -7.47 22.14 -17.20
C LYS A 158 -6.15 21.87 -16.47
N ALA A 159 -6.11 20.86 -15.61
CA ALA A 159 -4.88 20.48 -14.90
C ALA A 159 -3.80 19.93 -15.84
N LEU A 160 -4.22 19.36 -16.98
CA LEU A 160 -3.35 18.75 -17.99
C LEU A 160 -2.95 19.71 -19.12
N GLU A 161 -3.42 20.97 -19.14
CA GLU A 161 -2.98 22.01 -20.07
C GLU A 161 -1.44 22.09 -20.26
N PRO A 162 -0.60 21.93 -19.21
CA PRO A 162 0.86 21.94 -19.40
C PRO A 162 1.43 20.83 -20.29
N MET A 163 0.65 19.78 -20.58
CA MET A 163 1.05 18.68 -21.46
C MET A 163 0.87 19.02 -22.95
N GLY A 164 0.19 20.11 -23.27
CA GLY A 164 -0.03 20.60 -24.64
C GLY A 164 -1.23 19.97 -25.34
N ASP A 165 -1.62 20.58 -26.47
CA ASP A 165 -2.87 20.28 -27.17
C ASP A 165 -2.92 18.84 -27.72
N GLU A 166 -1.80 18.32 -28.22
CA GLU A 166 -1.72 16.94 -28.74
C GLU A 166 -2.07 15.91 -27.66
N TYR A 167 -1.62 16.13 -26.43
CA TYR A 167 -1.94 15.25 -25.31
C TYR A 167 -3.39 15.39 -24.89
N LEU A 168 -3.89 16.62 -24.80
CA LEU A 168 -5.27 16.88 -24.42
C LEU A 168 -6.26 16.29 -25.41
N ASP A 169 -5.97 16.30 -26.71
CA ASP A 169 -6.86 15.73 -27.73
C ASP A 169 -6.98 14.20 -27.67
N VAL A 170 -6.03 13.51 -27.02
CA VAL A 170 -6.11 12.06 -26.76
C VAL A 170 -6.95 11.74 -25.52
N VAL A 171 -6.96 12.64 -24.53
CA VAL A 171 -7.53 12.38 -23.20
C VAL A 171 -8.96 12.91 -23.04
N LYS A 172 -9.36 13.89 -23.86
CA LYS A 172 -10.76 14.35 -23.99
C LYS A 172 -11.72 13.22 -24.38
#